data_AF-A0A842VAH8-F1
#
_entry.id   AF-A0A842VAH8-F1
#
_cell.length_a   1.000
_cell.length_b   1.000
_cell.length_c   1.000
_cell.angle_alpha   90.00
_cell.angle_beta   90.00
_cell.angle_gamma   90.00
#
_symmetry.space_group_name_H-M   'P 1'
#
loop_
_entity.id
_entity.type
_entity.pdbx_description
1 polymer ?
#
loop_
_entity_poly.entity_id
_entity_poly.type
_entity_poly.pdbx_seq_one_letter_code
_entity_poly.pdbx_strand_id
1 'polypeptide(L)'
;MSVVWSGDLLNVDGVMVPVNDWQPGRTLRLQIFVDKKFVEVFADNGKYCITRQVREENVNGTRIALTSLGGTAKLVSFDAWRLGEIEQGMWE
;
A
#
# COMPACT_ATOMS: atom_id res chain seq x y z
N MET A 1 7.62 6.92 4.37
CA MET A 1 6.44 6.05 4.53
C MET A 1 6.82 4.59 4.28
N SER A 2 6.27 3.65 5.05
CA SER A 2 6.40 2.21 4.81
C SER A 2 5.04 1.50 4.85
N VAL A 3 4.94 0.40 4.11
CA VAL A 3 3.83 -0.56 4.16
C VAL A 3 4.44 -1.92 4.49
N VAL A 4 4.13 -2.46 5.67
CA VAL A 4 4.77 -3.66 6.21
C VAL A 4 3.71 -4.69 6.59
N TRP A 5 3.90 -5.92 6.13
CA TRP A 5 3.03 -7.06 6.43
C TRP A 5 3.79 -8.12 7.22
N SER A 6 3.22 -8.60 8.32
CA SER A 6 3.83 -9.62 9.21
C SER A 6 3.07 -10.95 9.30
N GLY A 7 1.98 -11.13 8.55
CA GLY A 7 1.16 -12.36 8.56
C GLY A 7 -0.21 -12.19 9.24
N ASP A 8 -0.30 -11.31 10.21
CA ASP A 8 -1.53 -11.01 10.96
C ASP A 8 -1.78 -9.50 11.14
N LEU A 9 -0.76 -8.69 10.83
CA LEU A 9 -0.79 -7.25 11.02
C LEU A 9 -0.25 -6.54 9.78
N LEU A 10 -1.05 -5.61 9.27
CA LEU A 10 -0.64 -4.65 8.26
C LEU A 10 -0.31 -3.33 8.95
N ASN A 11 0.94 -2.89 8.86
CA ASN A 11 1.40 -1.59 9.33
C ASN A 11 1.57 -0.65 8.13
N VAL A 12 0.78 0.42 8.09
CA VAL A 12 0.89 1.49 7.10
C VAL A 12 1.28 2.77 7.81
N ASP A 13 2.56 3.12 7.78
CA ASP A 13 3.07 4.37 8.36
C ASP A 13 2.69 4.57 9.84
N GLY A 14 2.73 3.49 10.62
CA GLY A 14 2.35 3.46 12.04
C GLY A 14 0.87 3.19 12.31
N VAL A 15 0.02 3.17 11.26
CA VAL A 15 -1.37 2.70 11.38
C VAL A 15 -1.38 1.19 11.34
N MET A 16 -1.76 0.58 12.47
CA MET A 16 -1.78 -0.86 12.67
C MET A 16 -3.17 -1.43 12.38
N VAL A 17 -3.26 -2.34 11.41
CA VAL A 17 -4.51 -2.98 10.99
C VAL A 17 -4.41 -4.50 11.17
N PRO A 18 -5.07 -5.06 12.19
CA PRO A 18 -5.14 -6.51 12.37
C PRO A 18 -5.96 -7.17 11.25
N VAL A 19 -5.38 -8.20 10.62
CA VAL A 19 -6.00 -9.01 9.57
C VAL A 19 -6.24 -10.42 10.13
N ASN A 20 -7.17 -10.50 11.08
CA ASN A 20 -7.38 -11.68 11.94
C ASN A 20 -7.87 -12.94 11.20
N ASP A 21 -8.35 -12.81 9.97
CA ASP A 21 -8.86 -13.91 9.14
C ASP A 21 -7.86 -14.37 8.05
N TRP A 22 -6.63 -13.84 8.05
CA TRP A 22 -5.57 -14.38 7.20
C TRP A 22 -5.13 -15.76 7.70
N GLN A 23 -4.72 -16.61 6.76
CA GLN A 23 -4.26 -17.97 7.05
C GLN A 23 -2.89 -18.21 6.40
N PRO A 24 -1.98 -18.98 7.04
CA PRO A 24 -0.68 -19.32 6.48
C PRO A 24 -0.78 -19.84 5.03
N GLY A 25 0.06 -19.28 4.15
CA GLY A 25 0.09 -19.63 2.73
C GLY A 25 -0.92 -18.88 1.85
N ARG A 26 -1.89 -18.17 2.43
CA ARG A 26 -2.79 -17.29 1.66
C ARG A 26 -2.01 -16.09 1.13
N THR A 27 -2.20 -15.76 -0.16
CA THR A 27 -1.61 -14.55 -0.73
C THR A 27 -2.35 -13.32 -0.22
N LEU A 28 -1.64 -12.36 0.38
CA LEU A 28 -2.19 -11.04 0.64
C LEU A 28 -2.12 -10.21 -0.65
N ARG A 29 -3.27 -9.75 -1.13
CA ARG A 29 -3.34 -8.82 -2.26
C ARG A 29 -3.26 -7.39 -1.75
N LEU A 30 -2.32 -6.62 -2.28
CA LEU A 30 -2.23 -5.18 -2.06
C LEU A 30 -2.49 -4.45 -3.38
N GLN A 31 -3.30 -3.40 -3.31
CA GLN A 31 -3.46 -2.42 -4.37
C GLN A 31 -3.15 -1.06 -3.78
N ILE A 32 -2.14 -0.38 -4.34
CA ILE A 32 -1.60 0.85 -3.77
C ILE A 32 -1.71 1.96 -4.81
N PHE A 33 -2.36 3.05 -4.44
CA PHE A 33 -2.40 4.28 -5.24
C PHE A 33 -1.44 5.29 -4.64
N VAL A 34 -0.63 5.91 -5.49
CA VAL A 34 0.26 7.02 -5.10
C VAL A 34 -0.10 8.20 -5.98
N ASP A 35 -0.76 9.20 -5.40
CA ASP A 35 -1.19 10.42 -6.07
C ASP A 35 -0.67 11.64 -5.32
N LYS A 36 0.29 12.34 -5.92
CA LYS A 36 0.98 13.50 -5.34
C LYS A 36 1.50 13.19 -3.92
N LYS A 37 0.82 13.69 -2.89
CA LYS A 37 1.18 13.52 -1.47
C LYS A 37 0.36 12.43 -0.79
N PHE A 38 -0.59 11.80 -1.47
CA PHE A 38 -1.44 10.78 -0.88
C PHE A 38 -1.02 9.38 -1.35
N VAL A 39 -1.02 8.46 -0.39
CA VAL A 39 -0.86 7.04 -0.64
C VAL A 39 -2.05 6.33 -0.03
N GLU A 40 -2.77 5.58 -0.85
CA GLU A 40 -3.89 4.75 -0.42
C GLU A 40 -3.53 3.29 -0.58
N VAL A 41 -3.67 2.52 0.50
CA VAL A 41 -3.34 1.11 0.55
C VAL A 41 -4.61 0.32 0.76
N PHE A 42 -5.02 -0.40 -0.27
CA PHE A 42 -6.12 -1.35 -0.22
C PHE A 42 -5.54 -2.75 -0.04
N ALA A 43 -6.00 -3.46 1.00
CA ALA A 43 -5.59 -4.82 1.28
C ALA A 43 -6.77 -5.78 1.19
N ASP A 44 -6.47 -6.98 0.69
CA ASP A 44 -7.43 -8.09 0.56
C ASP A 44 -8.70 -7.69 -0.21
N ASN A 45 -8.52 -7.25 -1.46
CA ASN A 45 -9.60 -6.80 -2.34
C ASN A 45 -10.44 -5.64 -1.77
N GLY A 46 -9.79 -4.74 -1.02
CA GLY A 46 -10.41 -3.54 -0.47
C GLY A 46 -11.14 -3.74 0.85
N LYS A 47 -11.04 -4.93 1.46
CA LYS A 47 -11.56 -5.18 2.82
C LYS A 47 -10.97 -4.22 3.85
N TYR A 48 -9.70 -3.85 3.67
CA TYR A 48 -9.03 -2.83 4.45
C TYR A 48 -8.56 -1.71 3.52
N CYS A 49 -8.74 -0.46 3.94
CA CYS A 49 -8.25 0.71 3.24
C CYS A 49 -7.57 1.66 4.24
N ILE A 50 -6.36 2.09 3.91
CA ILE A 50 -5.61 3.05 4.70
C ILE A 50 -5.11 4.16 3.77
N THR A 51 -5.56 5.39 4.01
CA THR A 51 -5.09 6.59 3.31
C THR A 51 -4.10 7.33 4.19
N ARG A 52 -2.94 7.68 3.64
CA ARG A 52 -1.88 8.44 4.30
C ARG A 52 -1.45 9.61 3.45
N GLN A 53 -1.20 10.74 4.10
CA GLN A 53 -0.50 11.85 3.48
C GLN A 53 1.00 11.71 3.77
N VAL A 54 1.79 11.54 2.72
CA VAL A 54 3.24 11.58 2.75
C VAL A 54 3.69 13.02 3.01
N ARG A 55 4.52 13.16 4.04
CA ARG A 55 5.26 14.38 4.33
C ARG A 55 6.62 14.29 3.65
N GLU A 56 6.98 15.26 2.82
CA GLU A 56 8.19 15.23 1.99
C GLU A 56 9.45 15.13 2.86
N GLU A 57 9.45 15.75 4.04
CA GLU A 57 10.53 15.66 5.02
C GLU A 57 10.77 14.22 5.55
N ASN A 58 9.81 13.32 5.36
CA ASN A 58 9.82 11.95 5.88
C ASN A 58 9.99 10.88 4.77
N VAL A 59 10.35 11.28 3.55
CA VAL A 59 10.63 10.37 2.44
C VAL A 59 11.96 10.70 1.76
N ASN A 60 12.80 9.67 1.61
CA ASN A 60 14.13 9.82 1.04
C ASN A 60 14.14 9.58 -0.49
N GLY A 61 13.21 10.24 -1.21
CA GLY A 61 13.09 10.19 -2.66
C GLY A 61 11.69 9.84 -3.19
N THR A 62 11.61 9.60 -4.51
CA THR A 62 10.36 9.41 -5.28
C THR A 62 10.20 7.99 -5.82
N ARG A 63 11.01 7.04 -5.35
CA ARG A 63 11.02 5.65 -5.82
C ARG A 63 10.23 4.75 -4.88
N ILE A 64 9.66 3.69 -5.44
CA ILE A 64 9.05 2.59 -4.70
C ILE A 64 10.07 1.45 -4.64
N ALA A 65 10.21 0.83 -3.47
CA ALA A 65 11.05 -0.34 -3.26
C ALA A 65 10.24 -1.43 -2.58
N LEU A 66 10.43 -2.67 -3.03
CA LEU A 66 9.92 -3.87 -2.35
C LEU A 66 11.09 -4.57 -1.67
N THR A 67 10.90 -4.94 -0.41
CA THR A 67 11.92 -5.64 0.39
C THR A 67 11.26 -6.66 1.30
N SER A 68 12.04 -7.66 1.73
CA SER A 68 11.68 -8.60 2.79
C SER A 68 12.58 -8.37 3.99
N LEU A 69 12.00 -8.25 5.18
CA LEU A 69 12.74 -8.03 6.43
C LEU A 69 12.59 -9.26 7.33
N GLY A 70 13.71 -9.84 7.77
CA GLY A 70 13.71 -10.93 8.76
C GLY A 70 13.23 -12.29 8.27
N GLY A 71 13.00 -12.47 6.96
CA GLY A 71 12.57 -13.75 6.39
C GLY A 71 12.38 -13.72 4.89
N THR A 72 11.89 -14.82 4.32
CA THR A 72 11.57 -14.95 2.90
C THR A 72 10.15 -14.48 2.62
N ALA A 73 10.00 -13.52 1.71
CA ALA A 73 8.71 -13.17 1.11
C ALA A 73 8.65 -13.70 -0.33
N LYS A 74 7.48 -14.19 -0.74
CA LYS A 74 7.24 -14.58 -2.14
C LYS A 74 6.35 -13.53 -2.81
N LEU A 75 6.89 -12.84 -3.81
CA LEU A 75 6.10 -12.01 -4.71
C LEU A 75 5.44 -12.90 -5.77
N VAL A 76 4.11 -13.00 -5.73
CA VAL A 76 3.34 -13.85 -6.66
C VAL A 76 3.11 -13.14 -7.99
N SER A 77 2.77 -11.86 -7.95
CA SER A 77 2.52 -11.00 -9.12
C SER A 77 2.81 -9.55 -8.77
N PHE A 78 3.24 -8.75 -9.75
CA PHE A 78 3.42 -7.31 -9.60
C PHE A 78 3.19 -6.62 -10.93
N ASP A 79 2.29 -5.64 -10.89
CA ASP A 79 2.01 -4.75 -12.00
C ASP A 79 2.09 -3.31 -11.49
N ALA A 80 2.59 -2.41 -12.33
CA ALA A 80 2.69 -0.99 -12.03
C ALA A 80 2.14 -0.19 -13.20
N TRP A 81 1.29 0.78 -12.89
CA TRP A 81 0.64 1.64 -13.88
C TRP A 81 0.97 3.09 -13.57
N ARG A 82 1.10 3.88 -14.64
CA ARG A 82 1.12 5.34 -14.52
C ARG A 82 -0.32 5.82 -14.45
N LEU A 83 -0.66 6.55 -13.39
CA LEU A 83 -1.98 7.16 -13.27
C LEU A 83 -2.15 8.23 -14.36
N GLY A 84 -3.30 8.21 -15.02
CA GLY A 84 -3.73 9.27 -15.93
C GLY A 84 -4.26 10.47 -15.14
N GLU A 85 -4.31 11.62 -15.81
CA GLU A 85 -5.00 12.78 -15.27
C GLU A 85 -6.51 12.55 -15.30
N ILE A 86 -7.18 13.02 -14.25
CA ILE A 86 -8.64 13.13 -14.22
C ILE A 86 -9.00 14.61 -14.38
N GLU A 87 -9.58 14.99 -15.51
CA GLU A 87 -10.21 16.30 -15.64
C GLU A 87 -11.54 16.26 -14.87
N GLN A 88 -11.67 17.10 -13.84
CA GLN A 88 -12.98 17.43 -13.31
C GLN A 88 -13.65 18.39 -14.29
N GLY A 89 -14.53 17.87 -15.13
CA GLY A 89 -15.45 18.70 -15.89
C GLY A 89 -16.22 19.60 -14.92
N MET A 90 -16.23 20.91 -15.17
CA MET A 90 -17.07 21.84 -14.42
C MET A 90 -18.52 21.52 -14.78
N TRP A 91 -19.23 20.89 -13.85
CA TRP A 91 -20.69 20.82 -13.90
C TRP A 91 -21.21 22.11 -13.25
N GLU A 92 -21.43 23.14 -14.07
CA GLU A 92 -22.31 24.27 -13.76
C GLU A 92 -23.74 23.95 -14.25
#